data_AF-S4RM20-F1
#
_entry.id   AF-S4RM20-F1
#
_cell.length_a   1.000
_cell.length_b   1.000
_cell.length_c   1.000
_cell.angle_alpha   90.00
_cell.angle_beta   90.00
_cell.angle_gamma   90.00
#
_symmetry.space_group_name_H-M   'P 1'
#
loop_
_entity.id
_entity.type
_entity.pdbx_description
1 polymer ?
#
loop_
_entity_poly.entity_id
_entity_poly.type
_entity_poly.pdbx_seq_one_letter_code
_entity_poly.pdbx_strand_id
1 'polypeptide(L)'
;ARPSQCSCDQTLVNCQNIRLASVPAGIPTDKQRLWLNNNQITKLEPGVFDRRVVELVGLWLNSKNLTSIPVGFHKLSQLSHLGLSDNRLKSIPK
;
A
#
# COMPACT_ATOMS: atom_id res chain seq x y z
N ALA A 1 9.31 5.35 -12.33
CA ALA A 1 8.13 5.36 -13.23
C ALA A 1 6.96 6.00 -12.47
N ARG A 2 6.01 6.65 -13.16
CA ARG A 2 4.77 7.15 -12.57
C ARG A 2 3.66 6.17 -12.94
N PRO A 3 2.82 5.68 -12.01
CA PRO A 3 1.66 4.88 -12.37
C PRO A 3 0.76 5.77 -13.23
N SER A 4 0.40 5.31 -14.43
CA SER A 4 -0.47 6.07 -15.34
C SER A 4 -1.86 6.36 -14.75
N GLN A 5 -2.26 5.61 -13.72
CA GLN A 5 -3.57 5.68 -13.09
C GLN A 5 -3.59 6.42 -11.74
N CYS A 6 -2.42 6.72 -11.15
CA CYS A 6 -2.33 7.37 -9.84
C CYS A 6 -1.88 8.82 -9.98
N SER A 7 -2.45 9.70 -9.15
CA SER A 7 -1.94 11.06 -8.99
C SER A 7 -0.73 11.04 -8.07
N CYS A 8 0.30 11.81 -8.41
CA CYS A 8 1.53 11.91 -7.62
C CYS A 8 1.81 13.37 -7.33
N ASP A 9 2.15 13.67 -6.09
CA ASP A 9 2.61 14.98 -5.64
C ASP A 9 4.03 14.86 -5.03
N GLN A 10 4.51 15.88 -4.32
CA GLN A 10 5.84 15.93 -3.73
C GLN A 10 6.14 14.73 -2.84
N THR A 11 5.24 14.38 -1.91
CA THR A 11 5.47 13.27 -0.94
C THR A 11 4.44 12.15 -1.00
N LEU A 12 3.36 12.33 -1.78
CA LEU A 12 2.19 11.46 -1.80
C LEU A 12 1.98 10.82 -3.17
N VAL A 13 1.65 9.54 -3.15
CA VAL A 13 1.04 8.85 -4.29
C VAL A 13 -0.40 8.49 -3.93
N ASN A 14 -1.35 9.08 -4.66
CA ASN A 14 -2.77 8.84 -4.50
C ASN A 14 -3.28 7.90 -5.59
N CYS A 15 -3.64 6.69 -5.18
CA CYS A 15 -4.21 5.63 -6.00
C CYS A 15 -5.60 5.19 -5.47
N GLN A 16 -6.38 6.09 -4.86
CA GLN A 16 -7.66 5.73 -4.25
C GLN A 16 -8.79 5.58 -5.29
N ASN A 17 -9.75 4.69 -5.02
CA ASN A 17 -11.02 4.56 -5.78
C ASN A 17 -10.87 4.27 -7.30
N ILE A 18 -9.74 3.73 -7.75
CA ILE A 18 -9.46 3.45 -9.16
C ILE A 18 -9.56 1.96 -9.52
N ARG A 19 -10.24 1.18 -8.66
CA ARG A 19 -10.55 -0.25 -8.88
C ARG A 19 -9.31 -1.13 -9.07
N LEU A 20 -8.21 -0.78 -8.42
CA LEU A 20 -6.99 -1.58 -8.47
C LEU A 20 -7.24 -2.98 -7.92
N ALA A 21 -6.90 -4.01 -8.69
CA ALA A 21 -6.89 -5.40 -8.22
C ALA A 21 -5.62 -5.75 -7.44
N SER A 22 -4.54 -5.00 -7.65
CA SER A 22 -3.24 -5.16 -7.00
C SER A 22 -2.54 -3.80 -6.87
N VAL A 23 -1.50 -3.73 -6.05
CA VAL A 23 -0.64 -2.53 -5.97
C VAL A 23 0.08 -2.33 -7.32
N PRO A 24 -0.06 -1.19 -7.99
CA PRO A 24 0.56 -0.95 -9.28
C PRO A 24 2.07 -1.16 -9.29
N ALA A 25 2.59 -1.79 -10.34
CA ALA A 25 4.01 -1.75 -10.63
C ALA A 25 4.42 -0.31 -10.99
N GLY A 26 5.58 0.14 -10.49
CA GLY A 26 6.10 1.46 -10.83
C GLY A 26 5.49 2.63 -10.06
N ILE A 27 4.94 2.42 -8.85
CA ILE A 27 4.76 3.51 -7.89
C ILE A 27 6.16 4.11 -7.59
N PRO A 28 6.34 5.44 -7.53
CA PRO A 28 7.64 6.06 -7.26
C PRO A 28 8.11 5.77 -5.83
N THR A 29 9.32 5.27 -5.66
CA THR A 29 9.84 4.80 -4.35
C THR A 29 10.36 5.92 -3.47
N ASP A 30 10.58 7.10 -4.06
CA ASP A 30 11.00 8.37 -3.46
C ASP A 30 9.88 9.10 -2.68
N LYS A 31 8.79 8.39 -2.35
CA LYS A 31 7.54 8.97 -1.83
C LYS A 31 7.20 8.37 -0.49
N GLN A 32 6.90 9.24 0.46
CA GLN A 32 6.69 8.89 1.86
C GLN A 32 5.30 8.34 2.16
N ARG A 33 4.29 8.68 1.35
CA ARG A 33 2.89 8.32 1.61
C ARG A 33 2.26 7.64 0.40
N LEU A 34 1.53 6.55 0.66
CA LEU A 34 0.80 5.80 -0.36
C LEU A 34 -0.65 5.57 0.06
N TRP A 35 -1.58 6.10 -0.73
CA TRP A 35 -3.02 5.90 -0.53
C TRP A 35 -3.60 4.92 -1.55
N LEU A 36 -4.07 3.78 -1.06
CA LEU A 36 -4.67 2.68 -1.84
C LEU A 36 -6.10 2.36 -1.36
N ASN A 37 -6.73 3.25 -0.61
CA ASN A 37 -8.08 3.04 -0.09
C ASN A 37 -9.11 2.78 -1.19
N ASN A 38 -10.15 2.03 -0.83
CA ASN A 38 -11.31 1.75 -1.68
C ASN A 38 -10.94 1.16 -3.06
N ASN A 39 -9.97 0.25 -3.05
CA ASN A 39 -9.63 -0.56 -4.22
C ASN A 39 -10.13 -2.01 -4.06
N GLN A 40 -9.99 -2.80 -5.11
CA GLN A 40 -10.41 -4.21 -5.17
C GLN A 40 -9.28 -5.18 -4.76
N ILE A 41 -8.27 -4.67 -4.05
CA ILE A 41 -7.13 -5.46 -3.56
C ILE A 41 -7.64 -6.44 -2.51
N THR A 42 -7.46 -7.73 -2.77
CA THR A 42 -7.86 -8.82 -1.86
C THR A 42 -6.70 -9.40 -1.06
N LYS A 43 -5.49 -9.28 -1.61
CA LYS A 43 -4.22 -9.68 -0.99
C LYS A 43 -3.10 -8.76 -1.46
N LEU A 44 -2.07 -8.68 -0.64
CA LEU A 44 -0.82 -8.00 -0.96
C LEU A 44 0.24 -9.05 -1.29
N GLU A 45 0.89 -8.94 -2.44
CA GLU A 45 1.90 -9.90 -2.87
C GLU A 45 3.19 -9.77 -2.02
N PRO A 46 3.92 -10.87 -1.77
CA PRO A 46 5.21 -10.83 -1.10
C PRO A 46 6.18 -9.86 -1.79
N GLY A 47 6.87 -9.04 -1.00
CA GLY A 47 7.87 -8.09 -1.50
C GLY A 47 7.31 -6.88 -2.26
N VAL A 48 5.99 -6.69 -2.31
CA VAL A 48 5.36 -5.54 -3.01
C VAL A 48 5.85 -4.18 -2.51
N PHE A 49 6.37 -4.11 -1.28
CA PHE A 49 6.94 -2.90 -0.69
C PHE A 49 8.45 -2.98 -0.43
N ASP A 50 9.15 -4.03 -0.90
CA ASP A 50 10.59 -4.23 -0.60
C ASP A 50 11.45 -3.06 -1.12
N ARG A 51 11.04 -2.39 -2.21
CA ARG A 51 11.72 -1.21 -2.74
C ARG A 51 11.38 0.11 -2.01
N ARG A 52 10.51 0.07 -0.99
CA ARG A 52 10.01 1.24 -0.25
C ARG A 52 10.39 1.24 1.23
N VAL A 53 11.16 0.26 1.66
CA VAL A 53 11.52 -0.02 3.06
C VAL A 53 12.05 1.20 3.80
N VAL A 54 12.85 2.04 3.14
CA VAL A 54 13.56 3.16 3.78
C VAL A 54 12.82 4.50 3.75
N GLU A 55 11.72 4.63 3.01
CA GLU A 55 11.06 5.93 2.82
C GLU A 55 9.57 5.95 3.16
N LEU A 56 8.90 4.80 3.17
CA LEU A 56 7.45 4.78 3.35
C LEU A 56 7.08 5.04 4.82
N VAL A 57 6.58 6.23 5.07
CA VAL A 57 6.11 6.71 6.39
C VAL A 57 4.64 6.37 6.61
N GLY A 58 3.83 6.37 5.55
CA GLY A 58 2.39 6.13 5.66
C GLY A 58 1.81 5.28 4.53
N LEU A 59 1.00 4.29 4.89
CA LEU A 59 0.33 3.37 3.99
C LEU A 59 -1.14 3.21 4.39
N TRP A 60 -2.05 3.50 3.47
CA TRP A 60 -3.49 3.38 3.71
C TRP A 60 -4.11 2.41 2.71
N LEU A 61 -4.70 1.33 3.22
CA LEU A 61 -5.28 0.20 2.51
C LEU A 61 -6.71 -0.06 3.01
N ASN A 62 -7.41 0.96 3.50
CA ASN A 62 -8.76 0.81 4.00
C ASN A 62 -9.68 0.40 2.84
N SER A 63 -10.27 -0.79 2.90
CA SER A 63 -11.16 -1.35 1.87
C SER A 63 -12.00 -2.46 2.49
N LYS A 64 -12.93 -3.05 1.74
CA LYS A 64 -13.82 -4.12 2.20
C LYS A 64 -13.35 -5.54 1.87
N ASN A 65 -12.19 -5.66 1.21
CA ASN A 65 -11.82 -6.88 0.47
C ASN A 65 -10.48 -7.49 0.89
N LEU A 66 -9.59 -6.77 1.60
CA LEU A 66 -8.27 -7.31 1.94
C LEU A 66 -8.42 -8.42 2.98
N THR A 67 -7.88 -9.61 2.67
CA THR A 67 -7.98 -10.81 3.53
C THR A 67 -6.64 -11.23 4.11
N SER A 68 -5.53 -10.79 3.53
CA SER A 68 -4.19 -11.10 4.00
C SER A 68 -3.18 -9.98 3.72
N ILE A 69 -2.17 -9.93 4.57
CA ILE A 69 -0.98 -9.09 4.43
C ILE A 69 0.23 -10.05 4.29
N PRO A 70 1.24 -9.75 3.46
CA PRO A 70 2.38 -10.62 3.25
C PRO A 70 3.30 -10.65 4.47
N VAL A 71 3.98 -11.77 4.64
CA VAL A 71 5.15 -11.86 5.53
C VAL A 71 6.23 -10.89 5.02
N GLY A 72 6.91 -10.21 5.94
CA GLY A 72 7.89 -9.17 5.59
C GLY A 72 7.31 -7.76 5.53
N PHE A 73 6.03 -7.56 5.87
CA PHE A 73 5.46 -6.22 6.06
C PHE A 73 6.19 -5.42 7.14
N HIS A 74 6.79 -6.10 8.12
CA HIS A 74 7.67 -5.52 9.16
C HIS A 74 8.94 -4.88 8.60
N LYS A 75 9.34 -5.17 7.35
CA LYS A 75 10.52 -4.54 6.75
C LYS A 75 10.35 -3.04 6.53
N LEU A 76 9.11 -2.52 6.50
CA LEU A 76 8.83 -1.10 6.36
C LEU A 76 9.18 -0.35 7.66
N SER A 77 10.47 -0.23 7.97
CA SER A 77 10.96 0.23 9.28
C SER A 77 10.59 1.67 9.62
N GLN A 78 10.36 2.51 8.61
CA GLN A 78 9.95 3.91 8.77
C GLN A 78 8.43 4.11 8.83
N LEU A 79 7.65 3.04 8.69
CA LEU A 79 6.19 3.12 8.64
C LEU A 79 5.65 3.49 10.03
N SER A 80 5.09 4.70 10.12
CA SER A 80 4.47 5.22 11.35
C SER A 80 2.95 5.26 11.26
N HIS A 81 2.40 5.24 10.05
CA HIS A 81 0.96 5.31 9.80
C HIS A 81 0.52 4.13 8.93
N LEU A 82 -0.36 3.29 9.47
CA LEU A 82 -0.91 2.15 8.77
C LEU A 82 -2.44 2.13 8.89
N GLY A 83 -3.13 2.38 7.78
CA GLY A 83 -4.58 2.25 7.67
C GLY A 83 -4.97 0.89 7.11
N LEU A 84 -5.63 0.07 7.92
CA LEU A 84 -6.15 -1.26 7.53
C LEU A 84 -7.64 -1.43 7.88
N SER A 85 -8.33 -0.35 8.21
CA SER A 85 -9.73 -0.36 8.60
C SER A 85 -10.64 -0.96 7.51
N ASP A 86 -11.80 -1.46 7.94
CA ASP A 86 -12.85 -2.03 7.09
C ASP A 86 -12.50 -3.30 6.32
N ASN A 87 -11.28 -3.81 6.48
CA ASN A 87 -10.82 -5.02 5.80
C ASN A 87 -11.31 -6.31 6.48
N ARG A 88 -11.10 -7.44 5.80
CA ARG A 88 -11.47 -8.80 6.27
C ARG A 88 -10.26 -9.58 6.77
N LEU A 89 -9.30 -8.87 7.36
CA LEU A 89 -8.07 -9.45 7.91
C LEU A 89 -8.42 -10.30 9.13
N LYS A 90 -7.99 -11.56 9.13
CA LYS A 90 -8.11 -12.44 10.32
C LYS A 90 -6.97 -12.23 11.31
N SER A 91 -5.81 -11.86 10.80
CA SER A 91 -4.61 -11.59 11.57
C SER A 91 -3.67 -10.69 10.78
N ILE A 92 -2.74 -10.06 11.49
CA ILE A 92 -1.59 -9.39 10.90
C ILE A 92 -0.39 -10.31 11.17
N PRO A 93 0.37 -10.75 10.14
CA PRO A 93 1.57 -11.54 10.33
C PRO A 93 2.58 -10.79 11.22
N LYS A 94 3.35 -11.55 12.01
CA LYS A 94 4.47 -11.00 12.78
C LYS A 94 5.61 -10.54 11.87
#